data_AF-A0A0P9C7Z0-F1
#
_entry.id   AF-A0A0P9C7Z0-F1
#
_cell.length_a   1.000
_cell.length_b   1.000
_cell.length_c   1.000
_cell.angle_alpha   90.00
_cell.angle_beta   90.00
_cell.angle_gamma   90.00
#
_symmetry.space_group_name_H-M   'P 1'
#
loop_
_entity.id
_entity.type
_entity.pdbx_description
1 polymer ?
#
loop_
_entity_poly.entity_id
_entity_poly.type
_entity_poly.pdbx_seq_one_letter_code
_entity_poly.pdbx_strand_id
1 'polypeptide(L)'
;MLGIVLRALLPGAFLLLAGCATGVTPPASPVEDPRRVFLLDHGWHASLVLTTPEGDLVRYAYGDWRYYAERDTGLGSGLAALFRATPATLGRRELPGPPDPGVVCRRVLVPVETLFPLEVSGARVDALRNWLDRRHAEGAEGHKYVPAYDLTFAPLSESYRLPTTSNSRVARWLRSLGAEVTETPLLSRWTLGGPDAEPPHRCPP
;
A
#
# COMPACT_ATOMS: atom_id res chain seq x y z
N MET A 1 -11.42 27.39 -46.34
CA MET A 1 -12.24 26.39 -45.60
C MET A 1 -11.52 25.05 -45.58
N LEU A 2 -10.51 24.89 -44.72
CA LEU A 2 -9.90 23.58 -44.43
C LEU A 2 -9.18 23.70 -43.09
N GLY A 3 -9.58 22.88 -42.10
CA GLY A 3 -8.73 22.58 -40.95
C GLY A 3 -9.13 23.09 -39.56
N ILE A 4 -10.39 23.42 -39.29
CA ILE A 4 -10.90 23.66 -37.90
C ILE A 4 -11.06 22.34 -37.10
N VAL A 5 -10.57 21.20 -37.61
CA VAL A 5 -10.83 19.86 -37.04
C VAL A 5 -9.73 19.37 -36.09
N LEU A 6 -8.90 20.26 -35.51
CA LEU A 6 -7.85 19.86 -34.55
C LEU A 6 -8.00 20.48 -33.16
N ARG A 7 -9.23 20.74 -32.70
CA ARG A 7 -9.47 21.36 -31.38
C ARG A 7 -10.53 20.71 -30.49
N ALA A 8 -11.01 19.52 -30.83
CA ALA A 8 -12.11 18.89 -30.08
C ALA A 8 -11.76 17.58 -29.35
N LEU A 9 -10.47 17.26 -29.14
CA LEU A 9 -10.06 16.07 -28.36
C LEU A 9 -9.29 16.38 -27.07
N LEU A 10 -8.95 17.65 -26.80
CA LEU A 10 -8.16 18.02 -25.62
C LEU A 10 -8.90 18.21 -24.28
N PRO A 11 -10.22 18.48 -24.18
CA PRO A 11 -10.84 18.61 -22.85
C PRO A 11 -11.21 17.26 -22.22
N GLY A 12 -11.32 16.18 -23.00
CA GLY A 12 -11.66 14.85 -22.47
C GLY A 12 -10.51 14.15 -21.73
N ALA A 13 -9.26 14.41 -22.14
CA ALA A 13 -8.09 13.81 -21.50
C ALA A 13 -7.75 14.42 -20.12
N PHE A 14 -8.17 15.67 -19.87
CA PHE A 14 -7.89 16.36 -18.60
C PHE A 14 -8.85 15.94 -17.47
N LEU A 15 -10.08 15.53 -17.81
CA LEU A 15 -11.06 15.02 -16.83
C LEU A 15 -10.72 13.62 -16.29
N LEU A 16 -9.91 12.83 -17.00
CA LEU A 16 -9.41 11.54 -16.52
C LEU A 16 -8.25 11.67 -15.51
N LEU A 17 -7.65 12.86 -15.37
CA LEU A 17 -6.55 13.13 -14.45
C LEU A 17 -7.00 13.80 -13.13
N ALA A 18 -8.28 14.15 -13.02
CA ALA A 18 -8.94 14.35 -11.74
C ALA A 18 -9.13 12.98 -11.06
N GLY A 19 -8.03 12.26 -10.84
CA GLY A 19 -8.03 10.96 -10.18
C GLY A 19 -8.67 11.11 -8.81
N CYS A 20 -9.85 10.50 -8.64
CA CYS A 20 -10.57 10.47 -7.38
C CYS A 20 -9.63 9.97 -6.28
N ALA A 21 -9.55 10.72 -5.19
CA ALA A 21 -8.90 10.22 -3.99
C ALA A 21 -9.64 8.97 -3.50
N THR A 22 -8.88 7.99 -3.05
CA THR A 22 -9.42 6.77 -2.44
C THR A 22 -9.63 7.05 -0.96
N GLY A 23 -10.90 7.18 -0.58
CA GLY A 23 -11.31 7.37 0.80
C GLY A 23 -11.21 6.07 1.57
N VAL A 24 -10.64 6.15 2.76
CA VAL A 24 -10.62 5.09 3.76
C VAL A 24 -11.38 5.59 4.98
N THR A 25 -12.32 4.80 5.46
CA THR A 25 -13.05 5.06 6.70
C THR A 25 -12.75 3.91 7.66
N PRO A 26 -12.18 4.18 8.85
CA PRO A 26 -11.99 3.15 9.88
C PRO A 26 -13.33 2.45 10.24
N PRO A 27 -13.29 1.23 10.80
CA PRO A 27 -14.50 0.59 11.30
C PRO A 27 -15.19 1.46 12.36
N ALA A 28 -16.52 1.38 12.45
CA ALA A 28 -17.30 2.15 13.41
C ALA A 28 -16.92 1.79 14.87
N SER A 29 -16.85 2.82 15.72
CA SER A 29 -16.61 2.69 17.15
C SER A 29 -17.84 2.13 17.90
N PRO A 30 -17.64 1.40 19.02
CA PRO A 30 -16.36 0.98 19.57
C PRO A 30 -15.82 -0.27 18.86
N VAL A 31 -14.50 -0.32 18.70
CA VAL A 31 -13.80 -1.49 18.16
C VAL A 31 -13.31 -2.37 19.31
N GLU A 32 -13.51 -3.68 19.23
CA GLU A 32 -13.03 -4.65 20.21
C GLU A 32 -11.50 -4.85 20.10
N ASP A 33 -10.80 -4.82 21.25
CA ASP A 33 -9.33 -4.88 21.34
C ASP A 33 -8.67 -3.93 20.31
N PRO A 34 -8.87 -2.60 20.45
CA PRO A 34 -8.44 -1.66 19.43
C PRO A 34 -6.91 -1.69 19.29
N ARG A 35 -6.46 -1.98 18.07
CA ARG A 35 -5.04 -1.94 17.70
C ARG A 35 -4.81 -0.96 16.57
N ARG A 36 -3.71 -0.24 16.69
CA ARG A 36 -3.31 0.75 15.70
C ARG A 36 -2.61 0.09 14.53
N VAL A 37 -2.93 0.55 13.33
CA VAL A 37 -2.28 0.18 12.07
C VAL A 37 -1.98 1.45 11.28
N PHE A 38 -1.07 1.38 10.32
CA PHE A 38 -0.69 2.54 9.53
C PHE A 38 -0.71 2.23 8.03
N LEU A 39 -1.56 2.95 7.30
CA LEU A 39 -1.48 3.06 5.85
C LEU A 39 -0.39 4.06 5.51
N LEU A 40 0.60 3.65 4.72
CA LEU A 40 1.67 4.51 4.25
C LEU A 40 1.47 4.83 2.78
N ASP A 41 1.35 6.10 2.45
CA ASP A 41 1.33 6.62 1.10
C ASP A 41 2.72 7.13 0.72
N HIS A 42 3.31 6.55 -0.32
CA HIS A 42 4.60 6.93 -0.89
C HIS A 42 4.46 7.75 -2.18
N GLY A 43 3.28 8.32 -2.45
CA GLY A 43 2.98 9.16 -3.61
C GLY A 43 2.59 8.40 -4.88
N TRP A 44 3.27 7.28 -5.17
CA TRP A 44 2.93 6.41 -6.31
C TRP A 44 2.52 4.99 -5.91
N HIS A 45 2.84 4.54 -4.69
CA HIS A 45 2.37 3.28 -4.13
C HIS A 45 2.07 3.39 -2.64
N ALA A 46 1.26 2.46 -2.14
CA ALA A 46 0.97 2.30 -0.73
C ALA A 46 1.64 1.06 -0.12
N SER A 47 1.88 1.10 1.18
CA SER A 47 2.22 -0.06 2.01
C SER A 47 1.43 -0.04 3.33
N LEU A 48 1.43 -1.15 4.06
CA LEU A 48 0.66 -1.28 5.29
C LEU A 48 1.56 -1.72 6.45
N VAL A 49 1.43 -1.08 7.60
CA VAL A 49 2.10 -1.47 8.83
C VAL A 49 1.07 -2.00 9.81
N LEU A 50 1.29 -3.22 10.29
CA LEU A 50 0.45 -3.92 11.27
C LEU A 50 1.19 -4.03 12.59
N THR A 51 0.45 -4.02 13.70
CA THR A 51 0.98 -4.30 15.03
C THR A 51 1.12 -5.80 15.28
N THR A 52 2.12 -6.18 16.07
CA THR A 52 2.24 -7.53 16.63
C THR A 52 1.55 -7.62 17.99
N PRO A 53 1.25 -8.83 18.50
CA PRO A 53 0.73 -9.00 19.86
C PRO A 53 1.65 -8.41 20.95
N GLU A 54 2.95 -8.37 20.69
CA GLU A 54 3.98 -7.84 21.60
C GLU A 54 4.08 -6.30 21.58
N GLY A 55 3.32 -5.65 20.69
CA GLY A 55 3.31 -4.19 20.56
C GLY A 55 4.38 -3.62 19.61
N ASP A 56 5.10 -4.48 18.89
CA ASP A 56 5.99 -4.10 17.80
C ASP A 56 5.20 -3.90 16.49
N LEU A 57 5.91 -3.56 15.41
CA LEU A 57 5.33 -3.30 14.10
C LEU A 57 5.94 -4.18 13.01
N VAL A 58 5.15 -4.49 11.98
CA VAL A 58 5.59 -5.17 10.77
C VAL A 58 5.03 -4.47 9.55
N ARG A 59 5.91 -4.07 8.62
CA ARG A 59 5.55 -3.48 7.33
C ARG A 59 5.41 -4.56 6.26
N TYR A 60 4.36 -4.42 5.47
CA TYR A 60 4.08 -5.23 4.28
C TYR A 60 3.92 -4.35 3.05
N ALA A 61 4.57 -4.74 1.96
CA ALA A 61 4.48 -4.07 0.67
C ALA A 61 4.23 -5.10 -0.43
N TYR A 62 3.26 -4.84 -1.31
CA TYR A 62 2.98 -5.70 -2.47
C TYR A 62 3.45 -4.99 -3.75
N GLY A 63 4.00 -5.75 -4.69
CA GLY A 63 4.47 -5.15 -5.94
C GLY A 63 4.87 -6.16 -7.00
N ASP A 64 5.46 -5.62 -8.06
CA ASP A 64 6.09 -6.38 -9.14
C ASP A 64 7.48 -6.87 -8.71
N TRP A 65 7.78 -8.16 -8.95
CA TRP A 65 9.05 -8.78 -8.58
C TRP A 65 10.25 -8.11 -9.27
N ARG A 66 10.17 -7.86 -10.58
CA ARG A 66 11.29 -7.28 -11.33
C ARG A 66 11.58 -5.86 -10.87
N TYR A 67 10.52 -5.07 -10.66
CA TYR A 67 10.64 -3.70 -10.19
C TYR A 67 11.21 -3.61 -8.77
N TYR A 68 10.65 -4.35 -7.81
CA TYR A 68 11.04 -4.21 -6.40
C TYR A 68 12.18 -5.14 -5.98
N ALA A 69 12.14 -6.43 -6.33
CA ALA A 69 13.15 -7.40 -5.91
C ALA A 69 14.39 -7.36 -6.83
N GLU A 70 14.21 -7.22 -8.14
CA GLU A 70 15.34 -7.15 -9.10
C GLU A 70 15.85 -5.73 -9.32
N ARG A 71 15.11 -4.71 -8.87
CA ARG A 71 15.44 -3.29 -9.06
C ARG A 71 15.57 -2.87 -10.51
N ASP A 72 14.88 -3.57 -11.40
CA ASP A 72 14.69 -3.14 -12.78
C ASP A 72 13.65 -2.01 -12.77
N THR A 73 14.07 -0.78 -12.46
CA THR A 73 13.19 0.40 -12.36
C THR A 73 13.15 1.23 -13.65
N GLY A 74 13.55 0.65 -14.79
CA GLY A 74 13.49 1.33 -16.07
C GLY A 74 12.06 1.69 -16.49
N LEU A 75 11.88 2.70 -17.35
CA LEU A 75 10.55 3.09 -17.84
C LEU A 75 9.78 1.91 -18.47
N GLY A 76 10.50 0.97 -19.09
CA GLY A 76 9.94 -0.24 -19.68
C GLY A 76 9.37 -1.25 -18.67
N SER A 77 9.94 -1.39 -17.48
CA SER A 77 9.43 -2.32 -16.45
C SER A 77 8.19 -1.77 -15.76
N GLY A 78 8.15 -0.46 -15.51
CA GLY A 78 6.97 0.24 -15.00
C GLY A 78 5.78 0.19 -15.98
N LEU A 79 6.04 0.35 -17.28
CA LEU A 79 5.02 0.22 -18.33
C LEU A 79 4.60 -1.25 -18.58
N ALA A 80 5.53 -2.21 -18.56
CA ALA A 80 5.21 -3.62 -18.79
C ALA A 80 4.21 -4.18 -17.74
N ALA A 81 4.37 -3.78 -16.48
CA ALA A 81 3.47 -4.16 -15.39
C ALA A 81 2.03 -3.62 -15.55
N LEU A 82 1.82 -2.61 -16.42
CA LEU A 82 0.50 -2.08 -16.75
C LEU A 82 -0.20 -2.86 -17.87
N PHE A 83 0.55 -3.50 -18.78
CA PHE A 83 -0.02 -4.12 -19.98
C PHE A 83 0.09 -5.65 -20.04
N ARG A 84 0.87 -6.28 -19.16
CA ARG A 84 1.03 -7.74 -19.10
C ARG A 84 1.09 -8.23 -17.67
N ALA A 85 0.67 -9.48 -17.46
CA ALA A 85 0.85 -10.15 -16.19
C ALA A 85 2.35 -10.41 -15.94
N THR A 86 2.86 -9.96 -14.80
CA THR A 86 4.25 -10.12 -14.36
C THR A 86 4.30 -10.85 -13.01
N PRO A 87 5.44 -11.42 -12.59
CA PRO A 87 5.53 -12.07 -11.29
C PRO A 87 5.34 -11.05 -10.14
N ALA A 88 4.51 -11.38 -9.16
CA ALA A 88 4.29 -10.52 -7.99
C ALA A 88 5.25 -10.83 -6.85
N THR A 89 5.36 -9.89 -5.91
CA THR A 89 6.14 -10.05 -4.68
C THR A 89 5.43 -9.48 -3.46
N LEU A 90 5.76 -10.03 -2.28
CA LEU A 90 5.42 -9.48 -0.97
C LEU A 90 6.72 -9.14 -0.23
N GLY A 91 6.94 -7.86 0.03
CA GLY A 91 7.96 -7.35 0.94
C GLY A 91 7.48 -7.38 2.38
N ARG A 92 8.37 -7.79 3.29
CA ARG A 92 8.15 -7.79 4.74
C ARG A 92 9.35 -7.17 5.47
N ARG A 93 9.08 -6.39 6.51
CA ARG A 93 10.11 -5.89 7.44
C ARG A 93 9.53 -5.68 8.84
N GLU A 94 10.24 -6.17 9.84
CA GLU A 94 9.97 -5.84 11.25
C GLU A 94 10.48 -4.44 11.57
N LEU A 95 9.68 -3.68 12.29
CA LEU A 95 9.97 -2.32 12.71
C LEU A 95 9.83 -2.26 14.24
N PRO A 96 10.90 -2.56 15.01
CA PRO A 96 10.80 -2.62 16.48
C PRO A 96 10.37 -1.30 17.10
N GLY A 97 9.52 -1.34 18.11
CA GLY A 97 9.03 -0.18 18.84
C GLY A 97 7.52 0.00 18.75
N PRO A 98 6.98 0.93 19.56
CA PRO A 98 5.54 1.04 19.76
C PRO A 98 4.83 1.52 18.48
N PRO A 99 3.50 1.30 18.38
CA PRO A 99 2.66 1.82 17.31
C PRO A 99 2.48 3.34 17.39
N ASP A 100 3.56 4.04 17.04
CA ASP A 100 3.66 5.49 17.01
C ASP A 100 4.02 5.96 15.59
N PRO A 101 3.30 6.94 15.01
CA PRO A 101 3.61 7.49 13.70
C PRO A 101 5.08 7.95 13.57
N GLY A 102 5.64 8.56 14.62
CA GLY A 102 7.03 9.01 14.62
C GLY A 102 8.03 7.85 14.58
N VAL A 103 7.74 6.74 15.26
CA VAL A 103 8.53 5.49 15.16
C VAL A 103 8.49 4.96 13.73
N VAL A 104 7.30 4.89 13.12
CA VAL A 104 7.16 4.43 11.73
C VAL A 104 7.96 5.32 10.77
N CYS A 105 7.82 6.64 10.87
CA CYS A 105 8.55 7.59 10.03
C CYS A 105 10.07 7.44 10.14
N ARG A 106 10.61 7.19 11.34
CA ARG A 106 12.06 7.02 11.54
C ARG A 106 12.60 5.67 11.05
N ARG A 107 11.75 4.64 10.96
CA ARG A 107 12.17 3.26 10.66
C ARG A 107 11.91 2.84 9.22
N VAL A 108 10.96 3.49 8.55
CA VAL A 108 10.72 3.24 7.12
C VAL A 108 11.77 4.01 6.30
N LEU A 109 12.63 3.27 5.61
CA LEU A 109 13.77 3.84 4.87
C LEU A 109 13.36 4.66 3.63
N VAL A 110 12.22 4.35 3.03
CA VAL A 110 11.74 5.05 1.83
C VAL A 110 10.85 6.24 2.22
N PRO A 111 10.85 7.34 1.44
CA PRO A 111 10.01 8.50 1.74
C PRO A 111 8.54 8.12 1.92
N VAL A 112 7.91 8.60 2.98
CA VAL A 112 6.47 8.49 3.24
C VAL A 112 5.88 9.88 3.09
N GLU A 113 5.09 10.10 2.04
CA GLU A 113 4.45 11.39 1.82
C GLU A 113 3.37 11.66 2.87
N THR A 114 2.55 10.65 3.15
CA THR A 114 1.50 10.72 4.16
C THR A 114 1.33 9.37 4.87
N LEU A 115 1.20 9.43 6.19
CA LEU A 115 0.91 8.29 7.06
C LEU A 115 -0.49 8.45 7.64
N PHE A 116 -1.34 7.45 7.49
CA PHE A 116 -2.71 7.45 8.01
C PHE A 116 -2.82 6.42 9.14
N PRO A 117 -2.97 6.86 10.40
CA PRO A 117 -3.28 5.96 11.51
C PRO A 117 -4.73 5.49 11.43
N LEU A 118 -4.97 4.21 11.72
CA LEU A 118 -6.30 3.66 11.90
C LEU A 118 -6.34 2.79 13.15
N GLU A 119 -7.46 2.84 13.87
CA GLU A 119 -7.78 1.86 14.91
C GLU A 119 -8.71 0.79 14.33
N VAL A 120 -8.32 -0.47 14.51
CA VAL A 120 -9.02 -1.64 13.98
C VAL A 120 -8.98 -2.77 15.00
N SER A 121 -9.82 -3.80 14.82
CA SER A 121 -9.89 -4.90 15.79
C SER A 121 -8.59 -5.71 15.80
N GLY A 122 -8.05 -5.96 16.99
CA GLY A 122 -6.85 -6.77 17.19
C GLY A 122 -6.96 -8.16 16.56
N ALA A 123 -8.13 -8.80 16.65
CA ALA A 123 -8.38 -10.10 16.01
C ALA A 123 -8.24 -10.03 14.48
N ARG A 124 -8.66 -8.92 13.85
CA ARG A 124 -8.51 -8.72 12.41
C ARG A 124 -7.07 -8.41 12.01
N VAL A 125 -6.34 -7.66 12.85
CA VAL A 125 -4.90 -7.43 12.67
C VAL A 125 -4.15 -8.76 12.69
N ASP A 126 -4.40 -9.60 13.70
CA ASP A 126 -3.77 -10.90 13.82
C ASP A 126 -4.11 -11.82 12.65
N ALA A 127 -5.38 -11.87 12.23
CA ALA A 127 -5.81 -12.67 11.09
C ALA A 127 -5.11 -12.25 9.78
N LEU A 128 -5.05 -10.94 9.51
CA LEU A 128 -4.39 -10.42 8.31
C LEU A 128 -2.87 -10.64 8.38
N ARG A 129 -2.24 -10.34 9.52
CA ARG A 129 -0.80 -10.52 9.73
C ARG A 129 -0.41 -11.99 9.54
N ASN A 130 -1.11 -12.91 10.20
CA ASN A 130 -0.85 -14.34 10.06
C ASN A 130 -1.03 -14.82 8.61
N TRP A 131 -2.01 -14.27 7.87
CA TRP A 131 -2.16 -14.57 6.45
C TRP A 131 -0.98 -14.05 5.62
N LEU A 132 -0.54 -12.81 5.85
CA LEU A 132 0.61 -12.22 5.15
C LEU A 132 1.93 -12.92 5.48
N ASP A 133 2.17 -13.24 6.75
CA ASP A 133 3.34 -13.98 7.20
C ASP A 133 3.42 -15.36 6.52
N ARG A 134 2.30 -16.10 6.46
CA ARG A 134 2.25 -17.38 5.72
C ARG A 134 2.55 -17.19 4.23
N ARG A 135 1.93 -16.19 3.59
CA ARG A 135 2.14 -15.91 2.16
C ARG A 135 3.57 -15.50 1.84
N HIS A 136 4.21 -14.77 2.75
CA HIS A 136 5.64 -14.44 2.67
C HIS A 136 6.49 -15.71 2.80
N ALA A 137 6.20 -16.56 3.79
CA ALA A 137 6.93 -17.80 4.04
C ALA A 137 6.81 -18.87 2.92
N GLU A 138 5.68 -18.93 2.20
CA GLU A 138 5.46 -19.87 1.08
C GLU A 138 6.53 -19.78 -0.02
N GLY A 139 7.21 -18.64 -0.15
CA GLY A 139 8.31 -18.40 -1.11
C GLY A 139 9.72 -18.46 -0.50
N ALA A 140 9.91 -19.20 0.61
CA ALA A 140 11.14 -19.27 1.43
C ALA A 140 12.45 -19.23 0.61
N GLU A 141 12.59 -20.09 -0.39
CA GLU A 141 13.82 -20.26 -1.18
C GLU A 141 14.11 -19.09 -2.12
N GLY A 142 13.11 -18.27 -2.43
CA GLY A 142 13.23 -17.13 -3.33
C GLY A 142 13.38 -15.79 -2.62
N HIS A 143 13.52 -15.74 -1.30
CA HIS A 143 13.60 -14.47 -0.59
C HIS A 143 14.81 -13.64 -1.04
N LYS A 144 14.55 -12.35 -1.28
CA LYS A 144 15.60 -11.39 -1.62
C LYS A 144 15.49 -10.16 -0.75
N TYR A 145 16.52 -9.93 0.06
CA TYR A 145 16.67 -8.67 0.78
C TYR A 145 17.13 -7.56 -0.18
N VAL A 146 16.46 -6.41 -0.12
CA VAL A 146 16.77 -5.25 -0.95
C VAL A 146 17.10 -4.06 -0.05
N PRO A 147 18.40 -3.71 0.12
CA PRO A 147 18.83 -2.67 1.07
C PRO A 147 18.19 -1.31 0.84
N ALA A 148 17.92 -0.92 -0.42
CA ALA A 148 17.34 0.37 -0.73
C ALA A 148 15.89 0.55 -0.28
N TYR A 149 15.20 -0.54 0.05
CA TYR A 149 13.83 -0.51 0.58
C TYR A 149 13.74 -0.99 2.02
N ASP A 150 14.86 -1.50 2.58
CA ASP A 150 14.94 -2.25 3.83
C ASP A 150 13.83 -3.31 3.96
N LEU A 151 13.61 -4.07 2.89
CA LEU A 151 12.56 -5.08 2.80
C LEU A 151 13.14 -6.40 2.30
N THR A 152 12.63 -7.50 2.87
CA THR A 152 12.85 -8.84 2.31
C THR A 152 11.64 -9.21 1.47
N PHE A 153 11.86 -9.39 0.16
CA PHE A 153 10.83 -9.71 -0.82
C PHE A 153 10.74 -11.22 -1.03
N ALA A 154 9.53 -11.77 -0.92
CA ALA A 154 9.19 -13.14 -1.28
C ALA A 154 8.51 -13.17 -2.65
N PRO A 155 8.84 -14.12 -3.55
CA PRO A 155 8.07 -14.31 -4.76
C PRO A 155 6.69 -14.85 -4.41
N LEU A 156 5.67 -14.43 -5.15
CA LEU A 156 4.31 -14.94 -5.00
C LEU A 156 3.93 -15.78 -6.23
N SER A 157 3.11 -16.81 -6.00
CA SER A 157 2.54 -17.64 -7.07
C SER A 157 1.52 -16.90 -7.93
N GLU A 158 0.92 -15.83 -7.41
CA GLU A 158 0.01 -14.96 -8.15
C GLU A 158 0.76 -13.94 -9.03
N SER A 159 0.15 -13.55 -10.14
CA SER A 159 0.70 -12.52 -11.02
C SER A 159 0.27 -11.10 -10.62
N TYR A 160 1.18 -10.15 -10.81
CA TYR A 160 0.92 -8.72 -10.83
C TYR A 160 0.36 -8.32 -12.20
N ARG A 161 -0.78 -7.63 -12.23
CA ARG A 161 -1.42 -7.12 -13.45
C ARG A 161 -2.32 -5.96 -13.06
N LEU A 162 -2.81 -5.15 -14.00
CA LEU A 162 -4.03 -4.38 -13.70
C LEU A 162 -5.24 -5.33 -13.61
N PRO A 163 -6.10 -5.22 -12.58
CA PRO A 163 -6.13 -4.17 -11.54
C PRO A 163 -5.43 -4.53 -10.21
N THR A 164 -4.62 -5.59 -10.11
CA THR A 164 -3.83 -5.97 -8.92
C THR A 164 -2.54 -5.16 -8.75
N THR A 165 -2.67 -3.85 -8.52
CA THR A 165 -1.58 -2.95 -8.14
C THR A 165 -1.24 -3.02 -6.64
N SER A 166 -0.14 -2.38 -6.23
CA SER A 166 0.17 -2.14 -4.81
C SER A 166 -1.00 -1.50 -4.06
N ASN A 167 -1.62 -0.46 -4.66
CA ASN A 167 -2.68 0.29 -4.01
C ASN A 167 -3.95 -0.55 -3.87
N SER A 168 -4.35 -1.28 -4.91
CA SER A 168 -5.56 -2.11 -4.84
C SER A 168 -5.40 -3.29 -3.88
N ARG A 169 -4.18 -3.81 -3.74
CA ARG A 169 -3.86 -4.82 -2.72
C ARG A 169 -3.98 -4.25 -1.32
N VAL A 170 -3.41 -3.07 -1.07
CA VAL A 170 -3.55 -2.37 0.24
C VAL A 170 -5.01 -2.04 0.54
N ALA A 171 -5.80 -1.60 -0.44
CA ALA A 171 -7.24 -1.40 -0.27
C ALA A 171 -7.97 -2.70 0.15
N ARG A 172 -7.59 -3.85 -0.40
CA ARG A 172 -8.14 -5.14 0.02
C ARG A 172 -7.75 -5.50 1.46
N TRP A 173 -6.50 -5.25 1.84
CA TRP A 173 -6.04 -5.46 3.21
C TRP A 173 -6.77 -4.58 4.22
N LEU A 174 -6.96 -3.30 3.90
CA LEU A 174 -7.76 -2.37 4.71
C LEU A 174 -9.21 -2.86 4.88
N ARG A 175 -9.84 -3.37 3.80
CA ARG A 175 -11.17 -4.00 3.89
C ARG A 175 -11.17 -5.23 4.80
N SER A 176 -10.13 -6.07 4.77
CA SER A 176 -9.99 -7.20 5.71
C SER A 176 -9.89 -6.75 7.16
N LEU A 177 -9.27 -5.59 7.42
CA LEU A 177 -9.24 -4.97 8.75
C LEU A 177 -10.58 -4.35 9.17
N GLY A 178 -11.58 -4.34 8.29
CA GLY A 178 -12.91 -3.82 8.55
C GLY A 178 -13.10 -2.35 8.18
N ALA A 179 -12.09 -1.72 7.57
CA ALA A 179 -12.24 -0.38 7.03
C ALA A 179 -13.07 -0.39 5.74
N GLU A 180 -13.87 0.65 5.55
CA GLU A 180 -14.52 0.91 4.26
C GLU A 180 -13.53 1.61 3.35
N VAL A 181 -13.49 1.20 2.07
CA VAL A 181 -12.65 1.83 1.06
C VAL A 181 -13.52 2.13 -0.15
N THR A 182 -13.72 3.41 -0.45
CA THR A 182 -14.76 3.90 -1.37
C THR A 182 -14.54 3.48 -2.81
N GLU A 183 -13.28 3.29 -3.22
CA GLU A 183 -12.91 3.01 -4.61
C GLU A 183 -11.82 1.93 -4.71
N THR A 184 -11.52 1.47 -5.93
CA THR A 184 -10.30 0.69 -6.19
C THR A 184 -9.20 1.63 -6.65
N PRO A 185 -8.17 1.89 -5.82
CA PRO A 185 -7.15 2.88 -6.13
C PRO A 185 -6.28 2.43 -7.31
N LEU A 186 -6.31 3.19 -8.40
CA LEU A 186 -5.31 3.09 -9.47
C LEU A 186 -4.06 3.93 -9.16
N LEU A 187 -4.25 5.06 -8.47
CA LEU A 187 -3.19 6.00 -8.04
C LEU A 187 -3.07 6.00 -6.51
N SER A 188 -1.92 6.46 -5.99
CA SER A 188 -1.73 6.66 -4.55
C SER A 188 -2.18 8.06 -4.18
N ARG A 189 -3.48 8.20 -3.92
CA ARG A 189 -4.09 9.42 -3.40
C ARG A 189 -5.11 9.00 -2.36
N TRP A 190 -4.68 8.96 -1.11
CA TRP A 190 -5.51 8.47 -0.02
C TRP A 190 -6.07 9.61 0.80
N THR A 191 -7.30 9.45 1.28
CA THR A 191 -7.90 10.33 2.28
C THR A 191 -8.48 9.49 3.39
N LEU A 192 -8.44 10.02 4.61
CA LEU A 192 -9.08 9.38 5.76
C LEU A 192 -10.36 10.16 6.08
N GLY A 193 -11.47 9.42 6.23
CA GLY A 193 -12.79 9.96 6.57
C GLY A 193 -13.38 9.28 7.81
N GLY A 194 -14.49 9.84 8.28
CA GLY A 194 -15.20 9.37 9.47
C GLY A 194 -15.02 10.29 10.69
N PRO A 195 -15.95 10.23 11.66
CA PRO A 195 -15.96 11.14 12.80
C PRO A 195 -14.80 10.92 13.77
N ASP A 196 -14.29 9.69 13.86
CA ASP A 196 -13.23 9.29 14.79
C ASP A 196 -11.86 9.16 14.09
N ALA A 197 -11.74 9.66 12.86
CA ALA A 197 -10.50 9.59 12.10
C ALA A 197 -9.43 10.52 12.68
N GLU A 198 -8.31 9.94 13.09
CA GLU A 198 -7.13 10.71 13.47
C GLU A 198 -6.56 11.45 12.24
N PRO A 199 -6.10 12.71 12.36
CA PRO A 199 -5.52 13.42 11.23
C PRO A 199 -4.30 12.66 10.65
N PRO A 200 -4.10 12.72 9.32
CA PRO A 200 -2.91 12.15 8.70
C PRO A 200 -1.63 12.79 9.25
N HIS A 201 -0.61 11.98 9.47
CA HIS A 201 0.71 12.40 9.91
C HIS A 201 1.64 12.58 8.70
N ARG A 202 2.43 13.66 8.69
CA ARG A 202 3.48 13.85 7.69
C ARG A 202 4.82 13.46 8.27
N CYS A 203 5.49 12.50 7.64
CA CYS A 203 6.87 12.20 8.02
C CYS A 203 7.79 13.35 7.58
N PRO A 204 8.78 13.72 8.41
CA PRO A 204 9.83 14.63 7.98
C PRO A 204 10.59 14.02 6.78
N PRO A 205 11.14 14.87 5.90
CA PRO A 205 11.95 14.43 4.76
C PRO A 205 13.23 13.72 5.18
#